data_AF-A0A2V7LB26-F1
#
_entry.id   AF-A0A2V7LB26-F1
#
_cell.length_a   1.000
_cell.length_b   1.000
_cell.length_c   1.000
_cell.angle_alpha   90.00
_cell.angle_beta   90.00
_cell.angle_gamma   90.00
#
_symmetry.space_group_name_H-M   'P 1'
#
loop_
_entity.id
_entity.type
_entity.pdbx_description
1 polymer ?
#
loop_
_entity_poly.entity_id
_entity_poly.type
_entity_poly.pdbx_seq_one_letter_code
_entity_poly.pdbx_strand_id
1 'polypeptide(L)'
;MTRGRLIGIAAAVVLAGLAFQAGEYGMLDWLKLRSQLAEERRAVRELERQLDSLQRLAHALETDPAAQERAAREQFGMIRRGELLYRLVPTVDAGSEGVVPVPR
;
A
#
# COMPACT_ATOMS: atom_id res chain seq x y z
N MET A 1 27.21 -62.45 5.75
CA MET A 1 27.17 -61.04 5.29
C MET A 1 28.30 -60.29 5.98
N THR A 2 29.35 -59.93 5.24
CA THR A 2 30.54 -59.28 5.82
C THR A 2 30.18 -57.89 6.32
N ARG A 3 30.51 -57.58 7.58
CA ARG A 3 30.16 -56.32 8.27
C ARG A 3 30.51 -55.07 7.44
N GLY A 4 31.55 -55.14 6.62
CA GLY A 4 31.92 -54.07 5.68
C GLY A 4 30.88 -53.74 4.62
N ARG A 5 30.09 -54.72 4.13
CA ARG A 5 28.98 -54.45 3.20
C ARG A 5 27.84 -53.69 3.87
N LEU A 6 27.53 -54.01 5.12
CA LEU A 6 26.50 -53.30 5.89
C LEU A 6 26.92 -51.86 6.19
N ILE A 7 28.19 -51.64 6.55
CA ILE A 7 28.75 -50.30 6.77
C ILE A 7 28.74 -49.48 5.46
N GLY A 8 29.12 -50.08 4.34
CA GLY A 8 29.10 -49.42 3.04
C GLY A 8 27.68 -49.01 2.61
N ILE A 9 26.69 -49.88 2.80
CA ILE A 9 25.29 -49.57 2.50
C ILE A 9 24.77 -48.46 3.41
N ALA A 10 25.05 -48.54 4.72
CA ALA A 10 24.63 -47.51 5.67
C ALA A 10 25.23 -46.13 5.32
N ALA A 11 26.52 -46.08 4.97
CA ALA A 11 27.18 -44.85 4.55
C ALA A 11 26.59 -44.28 3.25
N ALA A 12 26.26 -45.13 2.28
CA ALA A 12 25.64 -44.72 1.02
C ALA A 12 24.23 -44.13 1.23
N VAL A 13 23.44 -44.71 2.14
CA VAL A 13 22.10 -44.21 2.47
C VAL A 13 22.18 -42.84 3.17
N VAL A 14 23.14 -42.66 4.09
CA VAL A 14 23.35 -41.36 4.76
C VAL A 14 23.78 -40.29 3.75
N LEU A 15 24.72 -40.61 2.85
CA LEU A 15 25.15 -39.69 1.79
C LEU A 15 24.01 -39.32 0.83
N ALA A 16 23.18 -40.30 0.44
CA ALA A 16 22.02 -40.06 -0.40
C ALA A 16 20.99 -39.16 0.30
N GLY A 17 20.73 -39.38 1.59
CA GLY A 17 19.85 -38.53 2.39
C GLY A 17 20.34 -37.09 2.50
N LEU A 18 21.64 -36.89 2.73
CA LEU A 18 22.26 -35.57 2.79
C LEU A 18 22.21 -34.85 1.43
N ALA A 19 22.50 -35.56 0.34
CA ALA A 19 22.44 -35.00 -1.02
C ALA A 19 21.01 -34.61 -1.42
N PHE A 20 20.03 -35.43 -1.05
CA PHE A 20 18.62 -35.14 -1.30
C PHE A 20 18.15 -33.90 -0.52
N GLN A 21 18.56 -33.78 0.75
CA GLN A 21 18.24 -32.64 1.60
C GLN A 21 18.92 -31.35 1.13
N ALA A 22 20.13 -31.43 0.59
CA ALA A 22 20.83 -30.27 0.00
C ALA A 22 20.29 -29.89 -1.39
N GLY A 23 19.84 -30.87 -2.18
CA GLY A 23 19.36 -30.67 -3.55
C GLY A 23 17.95 -30.07 -3.64
N GLU A 24 17.03 -30.51 -2.76
CA GLU A 24 15.63 -30.10 -2.84
C GLU A 24 15.33 -28.77 -2.12
N TYR A 25 16.04 -28.47 -1.02
CA TYR A 25 15.87 -27.22 -0.27
C TYR A 25 16.76 -26.07 -0.77
N GLY A 26 17.78 -26.32 -1.59
CA GLY A 26 18.74 -25.27 -1.96
C GLY A 26 18.23 -24.28 -3.02
N MET A 27 17.68 -24.80 -4.12
CA MET A 27 17.41 -24.00 -5.32
C MET A 27 16.03 -23.32 -5.29
N LEU A 28 14.98 -24.06 -4.89
CA LEU A 28 13.61 -23.54 -4.84
C LEU A 28 13.45 -22.52 -3.73
N ASP A 29 14.01 -22.77 -2.54
CA ASP A 29 13.96 -21.80 -1.44
C ASP A 29 14.77 -20.55 -1.78
N TRP A 30 15.91 -20.67 -2.46
CA TRP A 30 16.65 -19.49 -2.93
C TRP A 30 15.84 -18.67 -3.93
N LEU A 31 15.15 -19.32 -4.88
CA LEU A 31 14.30 -18.64 -5.84
C LEU A 31 13.12 -17.94 -5.16
N LYS A 32 12.49 -18.61 -4.18
CA LYS A 32 11.41 -18.08 -3.36
C LYS A 32 11.86 -16.92 -2.48
N LEU A 33 13.03 -17.03 -1.87
CA LEU A 33 13.59 -15.96 -1.04
C LEU A 33 13.96 -14.74 -1.91
N ARG A 34 14.46 -14.98 -3.13
CA ARG A 34 14.72 -13.93 -4.12
C ARG A 34 13.43 -13.25 -4.58
N SER A 35 12.35 -14.00 -4.82
CA SER A 35 11.07 -13.42 -5.20
C SER A 35 10.47 -12.59 -4.06
N GLN A 36 10.49 -13.12 -2.84
CA GLN A 36 10.05 -12.39 -1.64
C GLN A 36 10.85 -11.10 -1.44
N LEU A 37 12.18 -11.15 -1.55
CA LEU A 37 13.02 -9.96 -1.46
C LEU A 37 12.66 -8.93 -2.55
N ALA A 38 12.36 -9.39 -3.77
CA ALA A 38 11.99 -8.52 -4.87
C ALA A 38 10.62 -7.86 -4.64
N GLU A 39 9.65 -8.58 -4.09
CA GLU A 39 8.33 -8.08 -3.71
C GLU A 39 8.42 -7.05 -2.58
N GLU A 40 9.12 -7.35 -1.50
CA GLU A 40 9.32 -6.42 -0.39
C GLU A 40 10.01 -5.14 -0.85
N ARG A 41 11.05 -5.26 -1.68
CA ARG A 41 11.72 -4.09 -2.27
C ARG A 41 10.80 -3.27 -3.18
N ARG A 42 9.83 -3.89 -3.84
CA ARG A 42 8.82 -3.17 -4.64
C ARG A 42 7.86 -2.42 -3.72
N ALA A 43 7.41 -3.05 -2.64
CA ALA A 43 6.54 -2.42 -1.65
C ALA A 43 7.22 -1.20 -1.01
N VAL A 44 8.47 -1.34 -0.56
CA VAL A 44 9.24 -0.22 0.02
C VAL A 44 9.35 0.95 -0.96
N ARG A 45 9.74 0.69 -2.22
CA ARG A 45 9.84 1.75 -3.24
C ARG A 45 8.50 2.44 -3.51
N GLU A 46 7.40 1.71 -3.43
CA GLU A 46 6.07 2.29 -3.61
C GLU A 46 5.70 3.20 -2.45
N LEU A 47 5.95 2.76 -1.21
CA LEU A 47 5.75 3.58 -0.02
C LEU A 47 6.63 4.84 -0.04
N GLU A 48 7.90 4.74 -0.46
CA GLU A 48 8.80 5.88 -0.61
C GLU A 48 8.24 6.92 -1.59
N ARG A 49 7.72 6.49 -2.75
CA ARG A 49 7.08 7.41 -3.71
C ARG A 49 5.86 8.12 -3.13
N GLN A 50 5.05 7.38 -2.36
CA GLN A 50 3.87 7.94 -1.71
C GLN A 50 4.28 8.98 -0.67
N LEU A 51 5.25 8.66 0.19
CA LEU A 51 5.81 9.61 1.16
C LEU A 51 6.35 10.86 0.48
N ASP A 52 7.17 10.72 -0.57
CA ASP A 52 7.69 11.86 -1.32
C ASP A 52 6.58 12.73 -1.91
N SER A 53 5.50 12.11 -2.41
CA SER A 53 4.36 12.82 -2.97
C SER A 53 3.59 13.61 -1.91
N LEU A 54 3.36 13.00 -0.75
CA LEU A 54 2.67 13.62 0.38
C LEU A 54 3.49 14.75 0.97
N GLN A 55 4.80 14.56 1.08
CA GLN A 55 5.70 15.57 1.61
C GLN A 55 5.79 16.79 0.69
N ARG A 56 5.79 16.61 -0.63
CA ARG A 56 5.66 17.71 -1.58
C ARG A 56 4.34 18.46 -1.44
N LEU A 57 3.23 17.74 -1.25
CA LEU A 57 1.92 18.35 -1.05
C LEU A 57 1.85 19.13 0.27
N ALA A 58 2.34 18.56 1.37
CA ALA A 58 2.44 19.25 2.65
C ALA A 58 3.28 20.53 2.53
N HIS A 59 4.44 20.44 1.89
CA HIS A 59 5.30 21.60 1.68
C HIS A 59 4.63 22.69 0.84
N ALA A 60 3.92 22.33 -0.23
CA ALA A 60 3.13 23.28 -1.02
C ALA A 60 2.04 23.95 -0.17
N LEU A 61 1.32 23.20 0.67
CA LEU A 61 0.33 23.78 1.58
C LEU A 61 0.95 24.68 2.65
N GLU A 62 2.17 24.42 3.10
CA GLU A 62 2.85 25.27 4.09
C GLU A 62 3.42 26.56 3.50
N THR A 63 3.90 26.50 2.26
CA THR A 63 4.72 27.58 1.67
C THR A 63 4.02 28.39 0.59
N ASP A 64 3.03 27.83 -0.11
CA ASP A 64 2.34 28.50 -1.21
C ASP A 64 0.98 29.06 -0.75
N PRO A 65 0.82 30.40 -0.68
CA PRO A 65 -0.44 31.03 -0.33
C PRO A 65 -1.61 30.65 -1.25
N ALA A 66 -1.34 30.37 -2.53
CA ALA A 66 -2.39 29.98 -3.48
C ALA A 66 -2.87 28.55 -3.24
N ALA A 67 -1.98 27.65 -2.82
CA ALA A 67 -2.34 26.30 -2.37
C ALA A 67 -3.16 26.35 -1.07
N GLN A 68 -2.78 27.20 -0.12
CA GLN A 68 -3.52 27.43 1.13
C GLN A 68 -4.93 27.97 0.85
N GLU A 69 -5.05 28.98 0.00
CA GLU A 69 -6.35 29.58 -0.33
C GLU A 69 -7.28 28.58 -1.02
N ARG A 70 -6.78 27.78 -1.98
CA ARG A 70 -7.57 26.70 -2.58
C ARG A 70 -8.03 25.69 -1.55
N ALA A 71 -7.13 25.19 -0.70
CA ALA A 71 -7.50 24.24 0.33
C ALA A 71 -8.54 24.82 1.31
N ALA A 72 -8.38 26.08 1.72
CA ALA A 72 -9.32 26.79 2.59
C ALA A 72 -10.71 26.91 1.96
N ARG A 73 -10.80 27.23 0.65
CA ARG A 73 -12.07 27.37 -0.06
C ARG A 73 -12.73 26.04 -0.37
N GLU A 74 -11.97 25.07 -0.88
CA GLU A 74 -12.49 23.80 -1.38
C GLU A 74 -12.81 22.82 -0.25
N GLN A 75 -11.90 22.68 0.72
CA GLN A 75 -12.07 21.69 1.80
C GLN A 75 -12.85 22.25 2.99
N PHE A 76 -12.69 23.55 3.27
CA PHE A 76 -13.25 24.17 4.47
C PHE A 76 -14.32 25.23 4.18
N GLY A 77 -14.57 25.58 2.91
CA GLY A 77 -15.58 26.58 2.54
C GLY A 77 -15.29 27.99 3.08
N MET A 78 -14.04 28.27 3.41
CA MET A 78 -13.64 29.54 4.00
C MET A 78 -13.63 30.66 2.96
N ILE A 79 -14.01 31.86 3.37
CA ILE A 79 -13.99 33.07 2.54
C ILE A 79 -13.09 34.13 3.17
N ARG A 80 -12.48 34.98 2.35
CA ARG A 80 -11.65 36.09 2.85
C ARG A 80 -12.56 37.15 3.48
N ARG A 81 -12.03 37.91 4.45
CA ARG A 81 -12.72 39.08 5.01
C ARG A 81 -13.09 40.05 3.88
N GLY A 82 -14.36 40.38 3.77
CA GLY A 82 -14.90 41.28 2.74
C GLY A 82 -15.45 40.60 1.49
N GLU A 83 -15.34 39.26 1.36
CA GLU A 83 -15.98 38.51 0.28
C GLU A 83 -17.42 38.10 0.62
N LEU A 84 -18.27 37.97 -0.40
CA LEU A 84 -19.66 37.52 -0.28
C LEU A 84 -19.80 36.12 -0.90
N LEU A 85 -20.32 35.16 -0.13
CA LEU A 85 -20.64 33.81 -0.61
C LEU A 85 -22.10 33.76 -1.08
N TYR A 86 -22.32 33.57 -2.38
CA TYR A 86 -23.65 33.29 -2.92
C TYR A 86 -23.91 31.79 -2.94
N ARG A 87 -24.91 31.34 -2.19
CA ARG A 87 -25.41 29.96 -2.25
C ARG A 87 -26.72 29.94 -3.02
N LEU A 88 -26.73 29.32 -4.18
CA LEU A 88 -27.94 29.08 -4.95
C LEU A 88 -28.71 27.93 -4.27
N VAL A 89 -29.86 28.24 -3.68
CA VAL A 89 -30.79 27.24 -3.15
C VAL A 89 -31.89 27.06 -4.19
N PRO A 90 -32.15 25.83 -4.69
CA PRO A 90 -33.28 25.61 -5.57
C PRO A 90 -34.55 26.00 -4.82
N THR A 91 -35.34 26.87 -5.42
CA THR A 91 -36.67 27.18 -4.92
C THR A 91 -37.50 25.92 -5.09
N VAL A 92 -37.78 25.21 -4.00
CA VAL A 92 -38.88 24.25 -4.02
C VAL A 92 -40.12 25.07 -4.33
N ASP A 93 -40.68 24.87 -5.53
CA ASP A 93 -41.94 25.47 -5.90
C ASP A 93 -42.95 25.18 -4.78
N ALA A 94 -43.50 26.24 -4.20
CA ALA A 94 -44.48 26.21 -3.13
C ALA A 94 -45.85 25.69 -3.65
N GLY A 95 -45.84 24.47 -4.19
CA GLY A 95 -46.98 23.78 -4.78
C GLY A 95 -47.00 22.26 -4.52
N SER A 96 -45.99 21.69 -3.86
CA SER A 96 -46.03 20.32 -3.33
C SER A 96 -45.75 20.32 -1.83
N GLU A 97 -46.81 20.61 -1.07
CA GLU A 97 -46.84 20.32 0.36
C GLU A 97 -46.48 18.84 0.59
N GLY A 98 -45.38 18.61 1.31
CA GLY A 98 -45.21 17.42 2.13
C GLY A 98 -44.58 16.18 1.48
N VAL A 99 -43.31 16.25 1.09
CA VAL A 99 -42.42 15.07 1.23
C VAL A 99 -41.05 15.55 1.70
N VAL A 100 -40.80 15.41 3.01
CA VAL A 100 -39.45 15.54 3.59
C VAL A 100 -38.73 14.21 3.36
N PRO A 101 -37.63 14.15 2.57
CA PRO A 101 -36.84 12.94 2.48
C PRO A 101 -35.93 12.85 3.71
N VAL A 102 -36.15 11.82 4.54
CA VAL A 102 -35.25 11.45 5.64
C VAL A 102 -34.04 10.72 5.05
N PRO A 103 -32.81 11.19 5.28
CA PRO A 103 -31.61 10.48 4.84
C PRO A 103 -31.43 9.19 5.65
N ARG A 104 -31.19 8.06 4.95
CA ARG A 104 -30.66 6.82 5.54
C ARG A 104 -29.14 6.85 5.52
#